data_AF-A0A9P9E4G5-F1
#
_entry.id   AF-A0A9P9E4G5-F1
#
_cell.length_a   1.000
_cell.length_b   1.000
_cell.length_c   1.000
_cell.angle_alpha   90.00
_cell.angle_beta   90.00
_cell.angle_gamma   90.00
#
_symmetry.space_group_name_H-M   'P 1'
#
loop_
_entity.id
_entity.type
_entity.pdbx_description
1 polymer ?
#
loop_
_entity_poly.entity_id
_entity_poly.type
_entity_poly.pdbx_seq_one_letter_code
_entity_poly.pdbx_strand_id
1 'polypeptide(L)'
;DDFRLKGPEGTHTCLVYKPMRETLLIFQHRVPNQRLPLPLFKFFTLFDNPKGIFINKQIPGKDPLLTRSRLSVVDIKDDNTMVIIENDRVLENFIAAQRRNVPSKHTSKETDRAIYISQDDLGPLRGSRLLPQLGDFDLAFPSLAGEQGHLSAVQSHRYRRPEVLLCVPWSYSADIWNLGLLVRLPYLPP
;
A
#
# COMPACT_ATOMS: atom_id res chain seq x y z
N ASP A 1 -2.80 10.87 10.60
CA ASP A 1 -2.33 11.70 11.73
C ASP A 1 -0.87 11.37 11.95
N ASP A 2 -0.08 12.27 12.51
CA ASP A 2 1.34 12.04 12.78
C ASP A 2 1.78 12.69 14.09
N PHE A 3 2.73 12.06 14.77
CA PHE A 3 3.28 12.56 16.03
C PHE A 3 4.74 12.11 16.20
N ARG A 4 5.43 12.68 17.19
CA ARG A 4 6.82 12.33 17.51
C ARG A 4 6.92 11.73 18.91
N LEU A 5 7.61 10.60 19.03
CA LEU A 5 7.89 9.92 20.29
C LEU A 5 9.36 9.99 20.64
N LYS A 6 9.68 10.27 21.91
CA LYS A 6 11.06 10.16 22.43
C LYS A 6 11.29 8.75 22.96
N GLY A 7 12.30 8.08 22.43
CA GLY A 7 12.80 6.80 22.90
C GLY A 7 14.26 6.89 23.38
N PRO A 8 14.84 5.77 23.85
CA PRO A 8 16.21 5.71 24.34
C PRO A 8 17.26 6.14 23.30
N GLU A 9 16.99 5.86 22.02
CA GLU A 9 17.90 6.11 20.89
C GLU A 9 17.59 7.42 20.14
N GLY A 10 16.66 8.24 20.64
CA GLY A 10 16.30 9.52 20.04
C GLY A 10 14.81 9.72 19.78
N THR A 11 14.48 10.59 18.83
CA THR A 11 13.08 10.93 18.50
C THR A 11 12.63 10.20 17.24
N HIS A 12 11.51 9.52 17.32
CA HIS A 12 10.90 8.75 16.23
C HIS A 12 9.63 9.44 15.73
N THR A 13 9.51 9.62 14.43
CA THR A 13 8.25 10.04 13.79
C THR A 13 7.32 8.84 13.66
N CYS A 14 6.07 9.01 14.07
CA CYS A 14 5.04 7.97 14.06
C CYS A 14 3.88 8.42 13.19
N LEU A 15 3.46 7.55 12.27
CA LEU A 15 2.35 7.79 11.36
C LEU A 15 1.16 6.91 11.78
N VAL A 16 -0.02 7.51 11.86
CA VAL A 16 -1.27 6.83 12.24
C VAL A 16 -2.16 6.66 11.02
N TYR A 17 -2.46 5.41 10.72
CA TYR A 17 -3.31 4.99 9.62
C TYR A 17 -4.54 4.24 10.11
N LYS A 18 -5.59 4.20 9.29
CA LYS A 18 -6.72 3.31 9.52
C LYS A 18 -6.23 1.85 9.40
N PRO A 19 -6.61 0.95 10.31
CA PRO A 19 -6.28 -0.46 10.19
C PRO A 19 -6.82 -1.05 8.88
N MET A 20 -5.97 -1.83 8.23
CA MET A 20 -6.25 -2.54 6.99
C MET A 20 -6.13 -4.04 7.23
N ARG A 21 -6.63 -4.83 6.29
CA ARG A 21 -6.56 -6.30 6.34
C ARG A 21 -5.20 -6.76 5.79
N GLU A 22 -5.19 -7.83 5.00
CA GLU A 22 -3.98 -8.30 4.32
C GLU A 22 -3.67 -7.52 3.03
N THR A 23 -2.44 -7.66 2.54
CA THR A 23 -2.03 -7.15 1.22
C THR A 23 -2.69 -7.95 0.09
N LEU A 24 -2.72 -7.42 -1.13
CA LEU A 24 -3.22 -8.15 -2.30
C LEU A 24 -2.37 -9.39 -2.59
N LEU A 25 -1.07 -9.35 -2.28
CA LEU A 25 -0.18 -10.51 -2.37
C LEU A 25 -0.71 -11.68 -1.52
N ILE A 26 -1.07 -11.43 -0.27
CA ILE A 26 -1.62 -12.45 0.62
C ILE A 26 -3.05 -12.81 0.22
N PHE A 27 -3.86 -11.81 -0.13
CA PHE A 27 -5.25 -12.00 -0.53
C PHE A 27 -5.40 -12.89 -1.77
N GLN A 28 -4.43 -12.87 -2.70
CA GLN A 28 -4.41 -13.74 -3.87
C GLN A 28 -4.50 -15.23 -3.50
N HIS A 29 -3.99 -15.66 -2.35
CA HIS A 29 -4.12 -17.04 -1.89
C HIS A 29 -5.57 -17.46 -1.57
N ARG A 30 -6.45 -16.48 -1.30
CA ARG A 30 -7.87 -16.73 -0.98
C ARG A 30 -8.76 -16.85 -2.22
N VAL A 31 -8.28 -16.44 -3.39
CA VAL A 31 -9.08 -16.40 -4.62
C VAL A 31 -8.75 -17.56 -5.57
N PRO A 32 -9.74 -18.08 -6.32
CA PRO A 32 -9.51 -19.14 -7.29
C PRO A 32 -8.39 -18.77 -8.28
N ASN A 33 -7.55 -19.75 -8.60
CA ASN A 33 -6.41 -19.60 -9.52
C ASN A 33 -5.37 -18.53 -9.10
N GLN A 34 -5.44 -18.03 -7.87
CA GLN A 34 -4.55 -16.98 -7.34
C GLN A 34 -4.50 -15.73 -8.22
N ARG A 35 -5.64 -15.39 -8.85
CA ARG A 35 -5.80 -14.23 -9.73
C ARG A 35 -6.86 -13.30 -9.18
N LEU A 36 -6.53 -12.01 -9.13
CA LEU A 36 -7.46 -10.98 -8.66
C LEU A 36 -8.66 -10.87 -9.61
N PRO A 37 -9.90 -10.94 -9.10
CA PRO A 37 -11.09 -10.76 -9.92
C PRO A 37 -11.13 -9.37 -10.58
N LEU A 38 -11.46 -9.33 -11.89
CA LEU A 38 -11.66 -8.07 -12.63
C LEU A 38 -12.62 -7.07 -11.97
N PRO A 39 -13.68 -7.48 -11.23
CA PRO A 39 -14.49 -6.53 -10.47
C PRO A 39 -13.70 -5.74 -9.41
N LEU A 40 -12.71 -6.33 -8.74
CA LEU A 40 -11.84 -5.61 -7.80
C LEU A 40 -11.02 -4.53 -8.52
N PHE A 41 -10.61 -4.81 -9.76
CA PHE A 41 -9.92 -3.86 -10.61
C PHE A 41 -10.79 -2.65 -11.00
N LYS A 42 -12.06 -2.90 -11.33
CA LYS A 42 -13.01 -1.82 -11.63
C LYS A 42 -13.08 -0.79 -10.49
N PHE A 43 -12.95 -1.22 -9.23
CA PHE A 43 -12.93 -0.31 -8.08
C PHE A 43 -11.68 0.58 -8.03
N PHE A 44 -10.49 0.07 -8.36
CA PHE A 44 -9.28 0.91 -8.50
C PHE A 44 -9.48 2.02 -9.53
N THR A 45 -10.19 1.73 -10.62
CA THR A 45 -10.41 2.68 -11.72
C THR A 45 -11.63 3.60 -11.56
N LEU A 46 -12.60 3.24 -10.69
CA LEU A 46 -13.90 3.92 -10.56
C LEU A 46 -14.10 4.67 -9.24
N PHE A 47 -13.56 4.18 -8.12
CA PHE A 47 -13.75 4.82 -6.80
C PHE A 47 -12.72 5.90 -6.52
N ASP A 48 -11.57 5.80 -7.16
CA ASP A 48 -10.79 6.96 -7.49
C ASP A 48 -11.46 7.56 -8.73
N ASN A 49 -11.92 8.83 -8.66
CA ASN A 49 -12.55 9.60 -9.75
C ASN A 49 -11.93 9.25 -11.13
N PRO A 50 -12.54 9.53 -12.30
CA PRO A 50 -11.90 9.37 -13.62
C PRO A 50 -10.58 10.19 -13.84
N LYS A 51 -10.01 10.73 -12.77
CA LYS A 51 -8.63 11.17 -12.52
C LYS A 51 -7.97 10.26 -11.45
N GLY A 52 -7.98 8.94 -11.63
CA GLY A 52 -7.96 7.97 -10.52
C GLY A 52 -6.64 7.29 -10.13
N ILE A 53 -5.49 7.83 -10.54
CA ILE A 53 -4.20 7.57 -9.88
C ILE A 53 -3.56 8.94 -9.67
N PHE A 54 -4.35 9.86 -9.13
CA PHE A 54 -3.90 11.21 -8.86
C PHE A 54 -4.36 11.49 -7.45
N ILE A 55 -3.41 11.45 -6.52
CA ILE A 55 -3.67 11.95 -5.17
C ILE A 55 -3.97 13.44 -5.30
N ASN A 56 -5.24 13.79 -5.53
CA ASN A 56 -5.75 15.15 -5.36
C ASN A 56 -5.83 15.41 -3.85
N LYS A 57 -4.70 15.36 -3.15
CA LYS A 57 -4.62 16.05 -1.87
C LYS A 57 -4.54 17.52 -2.23
N GLN A 58 -5.71 18.16 -2.23
CA GLN A 58 -5.78 19.59 -2.02
C GLN A 58 -5.15 19.82 -0.64
N ILE A 59 -3.86 20.15 -0.61
CA ILE A 59 -3.15 20.53 0.61
C ILE A 59 -3.85 21.81 1.09
N PRO A 60 -4.61 21.78 2.20
CA PRO A 60 -5.30 22.98 2.64
C PRO A 60 -4.23 23.96 3.12
N GLY A 61 -4.13 25.12 2.47
CA GLY A 61 -3.50 26.29 3.09
C GLY A 61 -2.32 26.96 2.41
N LYS A 62 -1.90 26.62 1.19
CA LYS A 62 -0.96 27.50 0.44
C LYS A 62 -1.25 27.53 -1.07
N ASP A 63 -1.61 28.73 -1.51
CA ASP A 63 -1.54 29.29 -2.86
C ASP A 63 -2.53 28.77 -3.93
N PRO A 64 -3.42 29.64 -4.49
CA PRO A 64 -4.25 29.29 -5.64
C PRO A 64 -3.46 28.93 -6.92
N LEU A 65 -2.13 29.10 -6.92
CA LEU A 65 -1.22 28.65 -7.98
C LEU A 65 -0.73 27.19 -7.82
N LEU A 66 -1.00 26.49 -6.70
CA LEU A 66 -0.70 25.07 -6.51
C LEU A 66 -1.71 24.18 -7.29
N THR A 67 -1.72 24.43 -8.59
CA THR A 67 -2.56 23.81 -9.60
C THR A 67 -2.17 22.34 -9.70
N ARG A 68 -3.01 21.44 -9.17
CA ARG A 68 -3.00 19.99 -9.48
C ARG A 68 -1.61 19.36 -9.47
N SER A 69 -0.95 19.33 -8.31
CA SER A 69 0.27 18.55 -8.13
C SER A 69 -0.07 17.06 -8.32
N ARG A 70 0.30 16.50 -9.47
CA ARG A 70 0.14 15.07 -9.75
C ARG A 70 1.28 14.35 -9.02
N LEU A 71 0.98 13.33 -8.24
CA LEU A 71 1.99 12.47 -7.60
C LEU A 71 2.04 11.15 -8.37
N SER A 72 3.24 10.69 -8.71
CA SER A 72 3.46 9.34 -9.23
C SER A 72 3.89 8.44 -8.08
N VAL A 73 3.20 7.34 -7.84
CA VAL A 73 3.49 6.41 -6.73
C VAL A 73 4.74 5.59 -7.04
N VAL A 74 4.88 5.15 -8.29
CA VAL A 74 5.96 4.37 -8.91
C VAL A 74 6.36 3.07 -8.23
N ASP A 75 5.61 2.64 -7.22
CA ASP A 75 5.71 1.31 -6.62
C ASP A 75 4.31 0.75 -6.32
N ILE A 76 3.41 0.82 -7.30
CA ILE A 76 2.11 0.14 -7.24
C ILE A 76 2.35 -1.36 -7.47
N LYS A 77 2.13 -2.16 -6.44
CA LYS A 77 2.33 -3.62 -6.47
C LYS A 77 1.43 -4.31 -5.44
N ASP A 78 1.39 -5.63 -5.51
CA ASP A 78 0.52 -6.50 -4.72
C ASP A 78 0.82 -6.47 -3.21
N ASP A 79 2.07 -6.27 -2.82
CA ASP A 79 2.51 -6.09 -1.43
C ASP A 79 2.33 -4.66 -0.89
N ASN A 80 2.31 -3.63 -1.75
CA ASN A 80 2.00 -2.24 -1.34
C ASN A 80 0.49 -1.92 -1.39
N THR A 81 -0.35 -2.85 -1.83
CA THR A 81 -1.80 -2.61 -1.92
C THR A 81 -2.54 -3.48 -0.93
N MET A 82 -3.35 -2.88 -0.07
CA MET A 82 -4.02 -3.57 1.04
C MET A 82 -5.53 -3.65 0.83
N VAL A 83 -6.16 -4.70 1.35
CA VAL A 83 -7.62 -4.82 1.37
C VAL A 83 -8.17 -4.15 2.62
N ILE A 84 -9.25 -3.36 2.50
CA ILE A 84 -9.91 -2.77 3.67
C ILE A 84 -10.51 -3.85 4.58
N ILE A 85 -10.64 -3.51 5.86
CA ILE A 85 -11.43 -4.30 6.80
C ILE A 85 -12.91 -4.10 6.49
N GLU A 86 -13.64 -5.20 6.32
CA GLU A 86 -15.04 -5.19 5.88
C GLU A 86 -16.00 -4.72 6.98
N ASN A 87 -15.66 -5.01 8.25
CA ASN A 87 -16.45 -4.68 9.44
C ASN A 87 -15.54 -4.64 10.67
N ASP A 88 -15.75 -3.68 11.57
CA ASP A 88 -15.03 -3.51 12.84
C ASP A 88 -15.05 -4.77 13.72
N ARG A 89 -16.08 -5.62 13.59
CA ARG A 89 -16.13 -6.94 14.25
C ARG A 89 -14.92 -7.83 13.92
N VAL A 90 -14.26 -7.66 12.78
CA VAL A 90 -13.04 -8.40 12.45
C VAL A 90 -11.94 -8.06 13.45
N LEU A 91 -11.74 -6.77 13.75
CA LEU A 91 -10.77 -6.31 14.74
C LEU A 91 -11.14 -6.73 16.15
N GLU A 92 -12.43 -6.61 16.53
CA GLU A 92 -12.91 -7.06 17.85
C GLU A 92 -12.63 -8.55 18.08
N ASN A 93 -12.91 -9.39 17.09
CA ASN A 93 -12.66 -10.82 17.17
C ASN A 93 -11.16 -11.14 17.21
N PHE A 94 -10.35 -10.42 16.42
CA PHE A 94 -8.90 -10.56 16.45
C PHE A 94 -8.35 -10.22 17.84
N ILE A 95 -8.73 -9.07 18.42
CA ILE A 95 -8.31 -8.67 19.77
C ILE A 95 -8.76 -9.70 20.81
N ALA A 96 -9.99 -10.20 20.72
CA ALA A 96 -10.50 -11.23 21.63
C ALA A 96 -9.73 -12.55 21.50
N ALA A 97 -9.30 -12.93 20.29
CA ALA A 97 -8.47 -14.11 20.06
C ALA A 97 -7.05 -13.94 20.63
N GLN A 98 -6.41 -12.79 20.40
CA GLN A 98 -5.08 -12.46 20.94
C GLN A 98 -5.06 -12.42 22.47
N ARG A 99 -6.16 -12.02 23.11
CA ARG A 99 -6.30 -12.07 24.59
C ARG A 99 -6.42 -13.49 25.13
N ARG A 100 -7.05 -14.40 24.39
CA ARG A 100 -7.19 -15.81 24.79
C ARG A 100 -5.91 -16.58 24.55
N ASN A 101 -5.28 -16.35 23.41
CA ASN A 101 -4.06 -17.01 22.98
C ASN A 101 -2.97 -15.95 22.76
N VAL A 102 -2.21 -15.65 23.81
CA VAL A 102 -1.13 -14.66 23.72
C VAL A 102 -0.09 -15.14 22.71
N PRO A 103 0.25 -14.35 21.69
CA PRO A 103 1.19 -14.77 20.67
C PRO A 103 2.57 -14.99 21.28
N SER A 104 3.29 -15.97 20.74
CA SER A 104 4.65 -16.25 21.17
C SER A 104 5.52 -15.01 21.05
N LYS A 105 6.34 -14.76 22.07
CA LYS A 105 7.25 -13.62 22.14
C LYS A 105 8.68 -14.08 22.40
N HIS A 106 9.62 -13.40 21.78
CA HIS A 106 11.03 -13.47 22.12
C HIS A 106 11.40 -12.26 22.97
N THR A 107 11.94 -12.50 24.17
CA THR A 107 12.49 -11.42 25.01
C THR A 107 14.02 -11.40 24.86
N SER A 108 14.55 -10.29 24.37
CA SER A 108 16.00 -10.09 24.28
C SER A 108 16.59 -9.91 25.69
N LYS A 109 17.60 -10.72 26.05
CA LYS A 109 18.26 -10.63 27.36
C LYS A 109 19.07 -9.34 27.55
N GLU A 110 19.46 -8.68 26.46
CA GLU A 110 20.29 -7.47 26.48
C GLU A 110 19.47 -6.19 26.61
N THR A 111 18.27 -6.16 26.02
CA THR A 111 17.44 -4.95 25.94
C THR A 111 16.13 -5.05 26.72
N ASP A 112 15.80 -6.23 27.25
CA ASP A 112 14.52 -6.60 27.87
C ASP A 112 13.29 -6.31 26.98
N ARG A 113 13.52 -6.15 25.66
CA ARG A 113 12.45 -5.90 24.69
C ARG A 113 11.78 -7.21 24.30
N ALA A 114 10.45 -7.22 24.42
CA ALA A 114 9.61 -8.31 23.91
C ALA A 114 9.27 -8.06 22.43
N ILE A 115 9.65 -9.00 21.58
CA ILE A 115 9.31 -9.04 20.16
C ILE A 115 8.26 -10.13 19.98
N TYR A 116 7.06 -9.74 19.54
CA TYR A 116 5.98 -10.67 19.26
C TYR A 116 6.06 -11.16 17.81
N ILE A 117 5.70 -12.42 17.58
CA ILE A 117 5.55 -12.93 16.21
C ILE A 117 4.37 -12.21 15.56
N SER A 118 4.57 -11.74 14.31
CA SER A 118 3.51 -11.12 13.52
C SER A 118 2.34 -12.09 13.32
N GLN A 119 1.12 -11.58 13.35
CA GLN A 119 -0.11 -12.36 13.16
C GLN A 119 -0.93 -11.69 12.06
N ASP A 120 -1.05 -12.36 10.93
CA ASP A 120 -1.71 -11.87 9.72
C ASP A 120 -3.09 -12.52 9.48
N ASP A 121 -3.45 -13.57 10.24
CA ASP A 121 -4.74 -14.21 10.12
C ASP A 121 -5.86 -13.43 10.83
N LEU A 122 -6.59 -12.64 10.04
CA LEU A 122 -7.80 -11.93 10.45
C LEU A 122 -9.08 -12.78 10.28
N GLY A 123 -8.93 -14.09 10.06
CA GLY A 123 -10.00 -15.06 9.87
C GLY A 123 -10.57 -15.08 8.44
N PRO A 124 -11.77 -15.65 8.24
CA PRO A 124 -12.44 -15.64 6.94
C PRO A 124 -12.93 -14.24 6.57
N LEU A 125 -13.13 -14.02 5.26
CA LEU A 125 -13.73 -12.79 4.73
C LEU A 125 -15.18 -12.68 5.21
N ARG A 126 -15.58 -11.49 5.64
CA ARG A 126 -16.91 -11.24 6.23
C ARG A 126 -17.59 -10.07 5.54
N GLY A 127 -17.98 -10.28 4.28
CA GLY A 127 -18.73 -9.31 3.49
C GLY A 127 -18.30 -9.30 2.03
N SER A 128 -18.96 -8.43 1.25
CA SER A 128 -18.70 -8.25 -0.18
C SER A 128 -17.87 -6.99 -0.51
N ARG A 129 -17.58 -6.14 0.50
CA ARG A 129 -16.82 -4.90 0.33
C ARG A 129 -15.32 -5.11 0.52
N LEU A 130 -14.70 -5.76 -0.46
CA LEU A 130 -13.26 -5.99 -0.50
C LEU A 130 -12.61 -4.92 -1.38
N LEU A 131 -12.52 -3.70 -0.85
CA LEU A 131 -11.93 -2.60 -1.60
C LEU A 131 -10.42 -2.58 -1.38
N PRO A 132 -9.62 -2.64 -2.44
CA PRO A 132 -8.19 -2.43 -2.33
C PRO A 132 -7.89 -0.94 -2.16
N GLN A 133 -6.89 -0.63 -1.36
CA GLN A 133 -6.37 0.71 -1.13
C GLN A 133 -4.85 0.65 -1.15
N LEU A 134 -4.26 1.56 -1.93
CA LEU A 134 -2.81 1.69 -1.98
C LEU A 134 -2.29 2.15 -0.62
N GLY A 135 -1.35 1.38 -0.08
CA GLY A 135 -0.49 1.75 1.02
C GLY A 135 0.88 2.14 0.49
N ASP A 136 1.73 2.59 1.41
CA ASP A 136 3.13 2.93 1.19
C ASP A 136 3.43 3.93 0.07
N PHE A 137 3.81 5.15 0.47
CA PHE A 137 4.10 6.26 -0.44
C PHE A 137 5.53 6.79 -0.26
N ASP A 138 6.41 5.97 0.31
CA ASP A 138 7.81 6.30 0.60
C ASP A 138 8.63 6.59 -0.67
N LEU A 139 8.29 5.93 -1.78
CA LEU A 139 8.92 6.08 -3.09
C LEU A 139 8.17 7.03 -4.03
N ALA A 140 7.17 7.76 -3.55
CA ALA A 140 6.35 8.60 -4.43
C ALA A 140 7.10 9.85 -4.93
N PHE A 141 6.93 10.18 -6.21
CA PHE A 141 7.57 11.32 -6.87
C PHE A 141 6.56 12.40 -7.25
N PRO A 142 6.90 13.70 -7.06
CA PRO A 142 6.09 14.78 -7.60
C PRO A 142 6.17 14.77 -9.13
N SER A 143 5.09 15.15 -9.81
CA SER A 143 5.14 15.41 -11.25
C SER A 143 6.04 16.59 -11.54
N LEU A 144 6.84 16.44 -12.59
CA LEU A 144 7.60 17.55 -13.14
C LEU A 144 6.67 18.43 -13.99
N ALA A 145 7.02 19.72 -14.10
CA ALA A 145 6.33 20.63 -15.01
C ALA A 145 6.70 20.29 -16.46
N GLY A 146 5.77 20.48 -17.40
CA GLY A 146 5.99 20.23 -18.83
C GLY A 146 5.97 18.75 -19.23
N GLU A 147 6.67 18.39 -20.32
CA GLU A 147 6.87 17.01 -20.80
C GLU A 147 8.11 16.35 -20.18
N GLN A 148 8.67 16.95 -19.12
CA GLN A 148 9.83 16.42 -18.41
C GLN A 148 9.48 15.13 -17.67
N GLY A 149 10.39 14.16 -17.75
CA GLY A 149 10.32 12.89 -17.01
C GLY A 149 11.44 12.76 -15.97
N HIS A 150 11.22 11.87 -15.01
CA HIS A 150 12.21 11.47 -14.02
C HIS A 150 13.19 10.45 -14.61
N LEU A 151 14.43 10.45 -14.14
CA LEU A 151 15.47 9.48 -14.49
C LEU A 151 15.82 8.54 -13.32
N SER A 152 15.10 8.65 -12.20
CA SER A 152 15.34 7.82 -11.01
C SER A 152 15.05 6.35 -11.30
N ALA A 153 15.87 5.46 -10.74
CA ALA A 153 15.58 4.04 -10.72
C ALA A 153 14.43 3.77 -9.74
N VAL A 154 13.28 3.34 -10.27
CA VAL A 154 12.04 3.12 -9.53
C VAL A 154 11.43 1.75 -9.89
N GLN A 155 10.30 1.43 -9.27
CA GLN A 155 9.52 0.20 -9.47
C GLN A 155 10.26 -1.07 -9.02
N SER A 156 9.53 -1.93 -8.30
CA SER A 156 9.97 -3.31 -8.06
C SER A 156 10.19 -4.09 -9.36
N HIS A 157 11.10 -5.07 -9.32
CA HIS A 157 11.59 -5.80 -10.50
C HIS A 157 10.47 -6.33 -11.42
N ARG A 158 9.45 -6.99 -10.83
CA ARG A 158 8.31 -7.56 -11.60
C ARG A 158 7.41 -6.50 -12.23
N TYR A 159 7.42 -5.28 -11.69
CA TYR A 159 6.53 -4.20 -12.08
C TYR A 159 7.23 -3.16 -12.94
N ARG A 160 8.54 -3.28 -13.14
CA ARG A 160 9.35 -2.27 -13.80
C ARG A 160 9.02 -2.16 -15.28
N ARG A 161 8.85 -0.93 -15.74
CA ARG A 161 8.55 -0.61 -17.14
C ARG A 161 9.81 -0.52 -18.00
N PRO A 162 9.67 -0.59 -19.34
CA PRO A 162 10.81 -0.50 -20.26
C PRO A 162 11.60 0.81 -20.14
N GLU A 163 10.94 1.97 -20.04
CA GLU A 163 11.65 3.26 -19.92
C GLU A 163 12.58 3.32 -18.72
N VAL A 164 12.13 2.80 -17.56
CA VAL A 164 12.97 2.73 -16.35
C VAL A 164 14.13 1.76 -16.55
N LEU A 165 13.91 0.62 -17.23
CA LEU A 165 14.98 -0.34 -17.56
C LEU A 165 16.01 0.24 -18.53
N LEU A 166 15.55 1.07 -19.48
CA LEU A 166 16.37 1.69 -20.52
C LEU A 166 16.96 3.04 -20.08
N CYS A 167 16.74 3.45 -18.82
CA CYS A 167 17.16 4.74 -18.29
C CYS A 167 16.66 5.95 -19.11
N VAL A 168 15.46 5.83 -19.69
CA VAL A 168 14.76 6.89 -20.43
C VAL A 168 13.81 7.63 -19.48
N PRO A 169 13.61 8.95 -19.63
CA PRO A 169 12.71 9.71 -18.77
C PRO A 169 11.31 9.10 -18.71
N TRP A 170 10.78 8.95 -17.50
CA TRP A 170 9.44 8.41 -17.26
C TRP A 170 8.55 9.43 -16.53
N SER A 171 7.23 9.26 -16.62
CA SER A 171 6.23 10.10 -15.96
C SER A 171 5.17 9.26 -15.24
N TYR A 172 4.03 9.85 -14.87
CA TYR A 172 2.88 9.15 -14.25
C TYR A 172 2.40 7.91 -15.02
N SER A 173 2.75 7.78 -16.31
CA SER A 173 2.53 6.55 -17.09
C SER A 173 3.20 5.32 -16.47
N ALA A 174 4.16 5.49 -15.57
CA ALA A 174 4.78 4.42 -14.81
C ALA A 174 3.78 3.71 -13.90
N ASP A 175 2.87 4.47 -13.27
CA ASP A 175 1.82 3.93 -12.43
C ASP A 175 0.77 3.16 -13.23
N ILE A 176 0.45 3.64 -14.44
CA ILE A 176 -0.46 2.95 -15.37
C ILE A 176 0.13 1.60 -15.78
N TRP A 177 1.44 1.56 -16.05
CA TRP A 177 2.15 0.31 -16.33
C TRP A 177 2.08 -0.65 -15.14
N ASN A 178 2.37 -0.17 -13.93
CA ASN A 178 2.29 -0.98 -12.71
C ASN A 178 0.89 -1.55 -12.48
N LEU A 179 -0.14 -0.72 -12.65
CA LEU A 179 -1.53 -1.14 -12.52
C LEU A 179 -1.91 -2.20 -13.56
N GLY A 180 -1.45 -2.06 -14.81
CA GLY A 180 -1.65 -3.07 -15.85
C GLY A 180 -1.04 -4.43 -15.50
N LEU A 181 0.15 -4.42 -14.88
CA LEU A 181 0.80 -5.64 -14.42
C LEU A 181 0.13 -6.24 -13.19
N LEU A 182 -0.31 -5.43 -12.23
CA LEU A 182 -1.03 -5.88 -11.03
C LEU A 182 -2.28 -6.72 -11.37
N VAL A 183 -2.96 -6.40 -12.46
CA VAL A 183 -4.14 -7.16 -12.95
C VAL A 183 -3.76 -8.48 -13.61
N ARG A 184 -2.62 -8.52 -14.30
CA ARG A 184 -2.28 -9.61 -15.21
C ARG A 184 -1.34 -10.65 -14.58
N LEU A 185 -0.54 -10.24 -13.62
CA LEU A 185 0.44 -11.12 -13.00
C LEU A 185 -0.26 -12.12 -12.06
N PRO A 186 -0.04 -13.44 -12.24
CA PRO A 186 -0.40 -14.40 -11.22
C PRO A 186 0.48 -14.21 -9.98
N TYR A 187 0.01 -14.71 -8.84
CA TYR A 187 0.87 -14.89 -7.68
C TYR A 187 2.11 -15.71 -8.07
N LEU A 188 3.29 -15.26 -7.63
CA LEU A 188 4.54 -15.99 -7.72
C LEU A 188 5.14 -16.04 -6.31
N PRO A 189 5.38 -17.24 -5.74
CA PRO A 189 6.06 -17.33 -4.46
C PRO A 189 7.49 -16.77 -4.57
N PRO A 190 8.03 -16.23 -3.46
CA PRO A 190 9.42 -15.76 -3.39
C PRO A 190 10.44 -16.87 -3.62
#